data_AF-X0WSK5-F1
#
_entry.id   AF-X0WSK5-F1
#
_cell.length_a   1.000
_cell.length_b   1.000
_cell.length_c   1.000
_cell.angle_alpha   90.00
_cell.angle_beta   90.00
_cell.angle_gamma   90.00
#
_symmetry.space_group_name_H-M   'P 1'
#
loop_
_entity.id
_entity.type
_entity.pdbx_description
1 polymer ?
#
loop_
_entity_poly.entity_id
_entity_poly.type
_entity_poly.pdbx_seq_one_letter_code
_entity_poly.pdbx_strand_id
1 'polypeptide(L)'
;MPGKEKTVVKGLSFGGVTEDANAGMVDIKDGKIIRIRPLHFDWKYTPEEFRPWKIEARGQVFEPTTKTLLPPYSLAYKNRVYSPNRTMYPLKRVDWDPDGERNPQNRGKSRYTRISWDEATDIVASEIKRIQKKYGPTAILAQADGHGETKTVHAAHGCCRRLLRLMGGYTWQTRNPDSWEGWYWGAKHVWGCEPVGKQRNNT
;
A
#
# COMPACT_ATOMS: atom_id res chain seq x y z
N MET A 1 -9.99 35.03 5.13
CA MET A 1 -10.17 34.76 3.68
C MET A 1 -10.27 33.24 3.50
N PRO A 2 -11.25 32.71 2.75
CA PRO A 2 -11.33 31.27 2.49
C PRO A 2 -10.03 30.79 1.82
N GLY A 3 -9.49 29.65 2.26
CA GLY A 3 -8.18 29.18 1.80
C GLY A 3 -8.17 28.85 0.31
N LYS A 4 -7.05 29.17 -0.35
CA LYS A 4 -6.81 28.88 -1.77
C LYS A 4 -6.85 27.36 -2.00
N GLU A 5 -7.53 26.93 -3.05
CA GLU A 5 -7.50 25.52 -3.48
C GLU A 5 -6.11 25.15 -3.99
N LYS A 6 -5.65 23.95 -3.62
CA LYS A 6 -4.39 23.36 -4.05
C LYS A 6 -4.65 21.99 -4.66
N THR A 7 -4.11 21.75 -5.85
CA THR A 7 -4.11 20.43 -6.48
C THR A 7 -2.76 19.74 -6.27
N VAL A 8 -2.77 18.45 -5.96
CA VAL A 8 -1.58 17.58 -5.97
C VAL A 8 -1.81 16.36 -6.86
N VAL A 9 -0.76 15.88 -7.50
CA VAL A 9 -0.79 14.60 -8.22
C VAL A 9 -0.46 13.49 -7.22
N LYS A 10 -1.28 12.42 -7.22
CA LYS A 10 -1.15 11.32 -6.27
C LYS A 10 -1.44 9.98 -6.94
N GLY A 11 -0.59 8.99 -6.68
CA GLY A 11 -0.91 7.59 -6.96
C GLY A 11 -1.98 7.08 -6.00
N LEU A 12 -3.04 6.49 -6.55
CA LEU A 12 -4.24 6.03 -5.84
C LEU A 12 -4.49 4.53 -6.10
N SER A 13 -3.44 3.79 -6.44
CA SER A 13 -3.54 2.36 -6.68
C SER A 13 -3.49 1.56 -5.38
N PHE A 14 -4.07 0.36 -5.43
CA PHE A 14 -4.09 -0.62 -4.34
C PHE A 14 -3.29 -1.88 -4.69
N GLY A 15 -2.25 -1.72 -5.52
CA GLY A 15 -1.39 -2.82 -5.96
C GLY A 15 -0.43 -3.31 -4.88
N GLY A 16 -0.11 -2.52 -3.86
CA GLY A 16 0.81 -2.91 -2.78
C GLY A 16 2.30 -2.96 -3.16
N VAL A 17 2.63 -2.66 -4.43
CA VAL A 17 4.00 -2.61 -4.98
C VAL A 17 4.48 -1.19 -5.22
N THR A 18 5.71 -1.02 -5.71
CA THR A 18 6.34 0.28 -5.96
C THR A 18 5.85 0.98 -7.24
N GLU A 19 4.94 0.35 -7.99
CA GLU A 19 4.40 0.83 -9.26
C GLU A 19 2.92 1.22 -9.11
N ASP A 20 2.55 2.40 -9.62
CA ASP A 20 1.20 2.94 -9.56
C ASP A 20 0.64 3.17 -10.97
N ALA A 21 -0.55 2.64 -11.24
CA ALA A 21 -1.26 2.80 -12.50
C ALA A 21 -2.45 3.77 -12.41
N ASN A 22 -2.75 4.27 -11.21
CA ASN A 22 -3.93 5.08 -10.90
C ASN A 22 -3.52 6.49 -10.46
N ALA A 23 -2.71 7.17 -11.27
CA ALA A 23 -2.35 8.56 -11.01
C ALA A 23 -3.58 9.47 -11.16
N GLY A 24 -3.91 10.20 -10.08
CA GLY A 24 -5.03 11.13 -10.01
C GLY A 24 -4.61 12.51 -9.53
N MET A 25 -5.50 13.48 -9.75
CA MET A 25 -5.41 14.81 -9.16
C MET A 25 -6.31 14.90 -7.93
N VAL A 26 -5.73 15.33 -6.82
CA VAL A 26 -6.41 15.51 -5.53
C VAL A 26 -6.45 16.99 -5.23
N ASP A 27 -7.66 17.55 -5.18
CA ASP A 27 -7.89 18.95 -4.87
C ASP A 27 -8.16 19.10 -3.37
N ILE A 28 -7.48 20.06 -2.75
CA ILE A 28 -7.41 20.27 -1.31
C ILE A 28 -7.78 21.73 -1.02
N LYS A 29 -8.64 21.93 -0.02
CA LYS A 29 -9.01 23.24 0.50
C LYS A 29 -9.06 23.19 2.02
N ASP A 30 -8.46 24.16 2.68
CA ASP A 30 -8.43 24.26 4.16
C ASP A 30 -7.97 22.95 4.84
N GLY A 31 -6.95 22.30 4.26
CA GLY A 31 -6.39 21.03 4.76
C GLY A 31 -7.26 19.80 4.51
N LYS A 32 -8.38 19.91 3.79
CA LYS A 32 -9.31 18.82 3.49
C LYS A 32 -9.33 18.48 2.01
N ILE A 33 -9.42 17.18 1.70
CA ILE A 33 -9.67 16.71 0.35
C ILE A 33 -11.11 17.08 -0.03
N ILE A 34 -11.27 17.86 -1.10
CA ILE A 34 -12.60 18.21 -1.62
C ILE A 34 -12.99 17.32 -2.79
N ARG A 35 -12.04 16.98 -3.66
CA ARG A 35 -12.25 16.25 -4.92
C ARG A 35 -11.05 15.36 -5.27
N ILE A 36 -11.34 14.22 -5.88
CA ILE A 36 -10.38 13.35 -6.56
C ILE A 36 -10.88 13.19 -7.99
N ARG A 37 -10.01 13.40 -8.97
CA ARG A 37 -10.35 13.36 -10.40
C ARG A 37 -9.21 12.76 -11.23
N PRO A 38 -9.48 12.30 -12.46
CA PRO A 38 -8.44 11.92 -13.40
C PRO A 38 -7.32 12.96 -13.51
N LEU A 39 -6.10 12.46 -13.64
CA LEU A 39 -4.97 13.26 -14.07
C LEU A 39 -5.10 13.52 -15.57
N HIS A 40 -5.19 14.79 -15.94
CA HIS A 40 -5.09 15.25 -17.31
C HIS A 40 -3.62 15.44 -17.66
N PHE A 41 -3.09 14.78 -18.69
CA PHE A 41 -1.69 14.90 -19.08
C PHE A 41 -1.38 16.28 -19.67
N ASP A 42 -2.39 16.89 -20.29
CA ASP A 42 -2.37 18.21 -20.91
C ASP A 42 -2.46 19.38 -19.90
N TRP A 43 -2.50 19.11 -18.60
CA TRP A 43 -2.59 20.15 -17.57
C TRP A 43 -1.31 21.01 -17.45
N LYS A 44 -0.18 20.49 -17.93
CA LYS A 44 1.14 21.12 -17.82
C LYS A 44 1.95 21.04 -19.11
N TYR A 45 1.76 20.00 -19.91
CA TYR A 45 2.51 19.75 -21.13
C TYR A 45 1.56 19.64 -22.31
N THR A 46 1.96 20.05 -23.51
CA THR A 46 1.16 19.83 -24.72
C THR A 46 1.37 18.42 -25.27
N PRO A 47 0.42 17.87 -26.07
CA PRO A 47 0.59 16.58 -26.73
C PRO A 47 1.87 16.47 -27.56
N GLU A 48 2.35 17.57 -28.14
CA GLU A 48 3.60 17.61 -28.90
C GLU A 48 4.84 17.39 -28.01
N GLU A 49 4.78 17.81 -26.74
CA GLU A 49 5.88 17.61 -25.79
C GLU A 49 5.99 16.15 -25.33
N PHE A 50 4.84 15.49 -25.07
CA PHE A 50 4.82 14.10 -24.59
C PHE A 50 4.64 13.04 -25.68
N ARG A 51 4.36 13.44 -26.93
CA ARG A 51 4.32 12.59 -28.14
C ARG A 51 3.57 11.27 -27.92
N PRO A 52 2.22 11.29 -27.78
CA PRO A 52 1.45 10.08 -27.55
C PRO A 52 1.66 9.07 -28.68
N TRP A 53 1.59 7.77 -28.35
CA TRP A 53 1.68 6.73 -29.36
C TRP A 53 0.48 6.79 -30.31
N LYS A 54 0.69 6.35 -31.55
CA LYS A 54 -0.35 6.19 -32.56
C LYS A 54 -0.15 4.84 -33.24
N ILE A 55 -1.23 4.08 -33.40
CA ILE A 55 -1.21 2.79 -34.09
C ILE A 55 -2.19 2.86 -35.26
N GLU A 56 -1.71 2.58 -36.47
CA GLU A 56 -2.54 2.49 -37.66
C GLU A 56 -2.77 1.02 -38.01
N ALA A 57 -4.04 0.59 -38.06
CA ALA A 57 -4.39 -0.78 -38.40
C ALA A 57 -5.78 -0.84 -39.03
N ARG A 58 -5.91 -1.62 -40.11
CA ARG A 58 -7.19 -1.89 -40.80
C ARG A 58 -7.93 -0.60 -41.22
N GLY A 59 -7.18 0.40 -41.69
CA GLY A 59 -7.73 1.71 -42.09
C GLY A 59 -8.19 2.59 -40.93
N GLN A 60 -7.88 2.23 -39.69
CA GLN A 60 -8.19 3.01 -38.49
C GLN A 60 -6.92 3.49 -37.79
N VAL A 61 -7.06 4.61 -37.08
CA VAL A 61 -6.03 5.21 -36.23
C VAL A 61 -6.45 5.05 -34.77
N PHE A 62 -5.59 4.44 -33.96
CA PHE A 62 -5.76 4.28 -32.52
C PHE A 62 -4.79 5.19 -31.77
N GLU A 63 -5.32 5.95 -30.83
CA GLU A 63 -4.59 6.92 -30.02
C GLU A 63 -5.03 6.82 -28.55
N PRO A 64 -4.15 7.14 -27.58
CA PRO A 64 -4.50 7.14 -26.18
C PRO A 64 -5.37 8.34 -25.80
N THR A 65 -6.07 8.23 -24.67
CA THR A 65 -6.76 9.38 -24.07
C THR A 65 -5.79 10.35 -23.41
N THR A 66 -6.14 11.64 -23.34
CA THR A 66 -5.32 12.68 -22.69
C THR A 66 -5.42 12.71 -21.16
N LYS A 67 -6.10 11.73 -20.56
CA LYS A 67 -6.27 11.61 -19.11
C LYS A 67 -6.16 10.18 -18.62
N THR A 68 -5.91 10.01 -17.33
CA THR A 68 -5.96 8.70 -16.67
C THR A 68 -7.40 8.20 -16.50
N LEU A 69 -7.56 6.89 -16.40
CA LEU A 69 -8.85 6.23 -16.20
C LEU A 69 -8.88 5.62 -14.80
N LEU A 70 -9.20 6.45 -13.80
CA LEU A 70 -9.26 6.01 -12.41
C LEU A 70 -10.45 5.06 -12.20
N PRO A 71 -10.27 3.92 -11.51
CA PRO A 71 -11.38 3.05 -11.15
C PRO A 71 -12.29 3.73 -10.11
N PRO A 72 -13.57 3.31 -9.99
CA PRO A 72 -14.52 3.90 -9.03
C PRO A 72 -13.98 3.95 -7.61
N TYR A 73 -13.23 2.93 -7.19
CA TYR A 73 -12.65 2.85 -5.85
C TYR A 73 -11.62 3.96 -5.57
N SER A 74 -10.79 4.32 -6.56
CA SER A 74 -9.82 5.43 -6.45
C SER A 74 -10.52 6.79 -6.43
N LEU A 75 -11.61 6.96 -7.20
CA LEU A 75 -12.41 8.20 -7.18
C LEU A 75 -13.11 8.41 -5.82
N ALA A 76 -13.57 7.33 -5.19
CA ALA A 76 -14.22 7.36 -3.88
C ALA A 76 -13.24 7.36 -2.68
N TYR A 77 -11.92 7.39 -2.92
CA TYR A 77 -10.90 7.25 -1.88
C TYR A 77 -11.06 8.26 -0.73
N LYS A 78 -11.59 9.47 -1.00
CA LYS A 78 -11.92 10.47 0.03
C LYS A 78 -12.76 9.87 1.18
N ASN A 79 -13.71 8.99 0.87
CA ASN A 79 -14.58 8.36 1.87
C ASN A 79 -13.83 7.38 2.78
N ARG A 80 -12.72 6.79 2.30
CA ARG A 80 -11.83 5.96 3.12
C ARG A 80 -11.00 6.82 4.08
N VAL A 81 -10.52 7.97 3.63
CA VAL A 81 -9.73 8.90 4.46
C VAL A 81 -10.56 9.40 5.65
N TYR A 82 -11.81 9.79 5.39
CA TYR A 82 -12.73 10.36 6.38
C TYR A 82 -13.78 9.37 6.89
N SER A 83 -13.52 8.07 6.78
CA SER A 83 -14.45 7.05 7.26
C SER A 83 -14.66 7.19 8.77
N PRO A 84 -15.91 7.06 9.28
CA PRO A 84 -16.15 6.99 10.73
C PRO A 84 -15.47 5.78 11.39
N ASN A 85 -15.11 4.76 10.60
CA ASN A 85 -14.41 3.56 11.07
C ASN A 85 -12.88 3.70 11.04
N ARG A 86 -12.34 4.90 10.77
CA ARG A 86 -10.90 5.12 10.74
C ARG A 86 -10.29 4.99 12.14
N THR A 87 -9.30 4.13 12.30
CA THR A 87 -8.48 4.07 13.53
C THR A 87 -7.65 5.36 13.63
N MET A 88 -8.04 6.25 14.53
CA MET A 88 -7.42 7.58 14.72
C MET A 88 -6.25 7.57 15.69
N TYR A 89 -6.20 6.59 16.60
CA TYR A 89 -5.22 6.51 17.69
C TYR A 89 -4.80 5.06 17.91
N PRO A 90 -3.62 4.83 18.52
CA PRO A 90 -3.30 3.53 19.09
C PRO A 90 -4.34 3.09 20.10
N LEU A 91 -4.69 1.80 20.06
CA LEU A 91 -5.70 1.19 20.90
C LEU A 91 -5.11 -0.06 21.56
N LYS A 92 -5.33 -0.21 22.86
CA LYS A 92 -4.94 -1.39 23.66
C LYS A 92 -6.20 -2.08 24.16
N ARG A 93 -6.23 -3.40 24.08
CA ARG A 93 -7.37 -4.17 24.60
C ARG A 93 -7.40 -4.07 26.13
N VAL A 94 -8.57 -3.81 26.71
CA VAL A 94 -8.72 -3.43 28.13
C VAL A 94 -8.25 -4.51 29.11
N ASP A 95 -8.30 -5.78 28.70
CA ASP A 95 -7.98 -6.96 29.50
C ASP A 95 -6.67 -7.63 29.08
N TRP A 96 -5.82 -6.94 28.33
CA TRP A 96 -4.50 -7.45 27.94
C TRP A 96 -3.42 -6.73 28.72
N ASP A 97 -2.71 -7.47 29.58
CA ASP A 97 -1.55 -7.01 30.32
C ASP A 97 -0.31 -7.80 29.89
N PRO A 98 0.75 -7.17 29.33
CA PRO A 98 1.98 -7.88 28.95
C PRO A 98 2.72 -8.48 30.15
N ASP A 99 2.61 -7.88 31.33
CA ASP A 99 3.30 -8.30 32.56
C ASP A 99 2.41 -9.08 33.51
N GLY A 100 1.15 -9.30 33.13
CA GLY A 100 0.15 -10.04 33.88
C GLY A 100 -0.72 -10.92 32.98
N GLU A 101 -2.04 -10.84 33.19
CA GLU A 101 -3.00 -11.67 32.47
C GLU A 101 -3.22 -11.16 31.03
N ARG A 102 -2.86 -12.00 30.06
CA ARG A 102 -2.94 -11.67 28.63
C ARG A 102 -4.29 -11.99 27.99
N ASN A 103 -5.14 -12.78 28.64
CA ASN A 103 -6.51 -13.11 28.22
C ASN A 103 -6.70 -13.35 26.70
N PRO A 104 -6.00 -14.32 26.06
CA PRO A 104 -6.16 -14.61 24.64
C PRO A 104 -7.59 -15.05 24.26
N GLN A 105 -8.31 -15.74 25.15
CA GLN A 105 -9.69 -16.19 25.00
C GLN A 105 -10.72 -15.07 24.78
N ASN A 106 -10.34 -13.83 25.11
CA ASN A 106 -11.17 -12.64 24.96
C ASN A 106 -10.89 -11.85 23.66
N ARG A 107 -10.04 -12.37 22.75
CA ARG A 107 -9.79 -11.72 21.44
C ARG A 107 -11.09 -11.72 20.63
N GLY A 108 -11.48 -10.56 20.10
CA GLY A 108 -12.76 -10.36 19.42
C GLY A 108 -13.97 -10.11 20.33
N LYS A 109 -13.80 -10.09 21.66
CA LYS A 109 -14.88 -9.85 22.64
C LYS A 109 -14.67 -8.57 23.44
N SER A 110 -13.48 -8.42 24.03
CA SER A 110 -13.17 -7.27 24.89
C SER A 110 -13.02 -5.98 24.11
N ARG A 111 -13.33 -4.86 24.78
CA ARG A 111 -13.21 -3.51 24.23
C ARG A 111 -11.76 -3.03 24.24
N TYR A 112 -11.55 -1.84 23.70
CA TYR A 112 -10.26 -1.18 23.61
C TYR A 112 -10.30 0.15 24.34
N THR A 113 -9.16 0.51 24.93
CA THR A 113 -8.89 1.86 25.42
C THR A 113 -7.85 2.52 24.54
N ARG A 114 -7.89 3.85 24.47
CA ARG A 114 -6.87 4.65 23.77
C ARG A 114 -5.60 4.69 24.61
N ILE A 115 -4.46 4.54 23.93
CA ILE A 115 -3.13 4.72 24.52
C ILE A 115 -2.29 5.71 23.70
N SER A 116 -1.15 6.12 24.23
CA SER A 116 -0.21 6.98 23.50
C SER A 116 0.56 6.18 22.43
N TRP A 117 1.19 6.89 21.49
CA TRP A 117 2.12 6.24 20.56
C TRP A 117 3.33 5.67 21.27
N ASP A 118 3.90 6.39 22.24
CA ASP A 118 5.06 5.93 23.01
C ASP A 118 4.75 4.61 23.74
N GLU A 119 3.62 4.54 24.45
CA GLU A 119 3.17 3.31 25.13
C GLU A 119 2.98 2.17 24.13
N ALA A 120 2.33 2.43 22.99
CA ALA A 120 2.08 1.41 21.98
C ALA A 120 3.40 0.86 21.40
N THR A 121 4.34 1.75 21.08
CA THR A 121 5.64 1.37 20.52
C THR A 121 6.52 0.66 21.53
N ASP A 122 6.50 1.09 22.81
CA ASP A 122 7.27 0.44 23.88
C ASP A 122 6.77 -0.97 24.15
N ILE A 123 5.44 -1.16 24.21
CA ILE A 123 4.81 -2.48 24.34
C ILE A 123 5.22 -3.39 23.18
N VAL A 124 5.12 -2.91 21.93
CA VAL A 124 5.46 -3.72 20.76
C VAL A 124 6.96 -4.05 20.74
N ALA A 125 7.82 -3.08 21.04
CA ALA A 125 9.26 -3.26 21.03
C ALA A 125 9.73 -4.21 22.16
N SER A 126 9.15 -4.09 23.36
CA SER A 126 9.48 -4.97 24.50
C SER A 126 9.08 -6.42 24.21
N GLU A 127 7.90 -6.63 23.63
CA GLU A 127 7.42 -7.96 23.26
C GLU A 127 8.26 -8.60 22.15
N ILE A 128 8.64 -7.82 21.12
CA ILE A 128 9.56 -8.30 20.07
C ILE A 128 10.88 -8.75 20.71
N LYS A 129 11.51 -7.90 21.53
CA LYS A 129 12.78 -8.23 22.20
C LYS A 129 12.65 -9.46 23.11
N ARG A 130 11.55 -9.56 23.87
CA ARG A 130 11.28 -10.70 24.78
C ARG A 130 11.15 -12.00 24.00
N ILE A 131 10.38 -12.00 22.90
CA ILE A 131 10.18 -13.17 22.05
C ILE A 131 11.51 -13.58 21.40
N GLN A 132 12.25 -12.63 20.84
CA GLN A 132 13.55 -12.89 20.23
C GLN A 132 14.55 -13.48 21.23
N LYS A 133 14.63 -12.92 22.44
CA LYS A 133 15.54 -13.41 23.50
C LYS A 133 15.20 -14.84 23.92
N LYS A 134 13.92 -15.18 24.00
CA LYS A 134 13.47 -16.48 24.55
C LYS A 134 13.35 -17.59 23.50
N TYR A 135 12.92 -17.25 22.29
CA TYR A 135 12.53 -18.22 21.26
C TYR A 135 13.25 -18.02 19.92
N GLY A 136 14.08 -16.99 19.81
CA GLY A 136 14.74 -16.60 18.56
C GLY A 136 13.85 -15.76 17.64
N PRO A 137 14.45 -15.14 16.61
CA PRO A 137 13.78 -14.20 15.72
C PRO A 137 12.66 -14.81 14.89
N THR A 138 12.76 -16.08 14.53
CA THR A 138 11.76 -16.79 13.73
C THR A 138 10.48 -17.12 14.50
N ALA A 139 10.43 -16.93 15.83
CA ALA A 139 9.20 -17.03 16.59
C ALA A 139 8.20 -15.88 16.32
N ILE A 140 8.64 -14.82 15.63
CA ILE A 140 7.78 -13.72 15.21
C ILE A 140 7.24 -14.02 13.81
N LEU A 141 5.92 -14.22 13.71
CA LEU A 141 5.22 -14.34 12.44
C LEU A 141 4.91 -12.94 11.90
N ALA A 142 5.42 -12.61 10.72
CA ALA A 142 5.00 -11.44 9.96
C ALA A 142 4.01 -11.86 8.88
N GLN A 143 2.79 -11.33 8.97
CA GLN A 143 1.74 -11.46 7.99
C GLN A 143 1.56 -10.11 7.29
N ALA A 144 1.57 -10.13 5.96
CA ALA A 144 1.06 -9.02 5.14
C ALA A 144 0.13 -9.60 4.07
N ASP A 145 -0.74 -8.75 3.55
CA ASP A 145 -1.66 -9.14 2.47
C ASP A 145 -0.95 -9.13 1.11
N GLY A 146 -1.58 -9.60 0.03
CA GLY A 146 -1.04 -9.45 -1.33
C GLY A 146 -1.14 -7.99 -1.83
N HIS A 147 -2.25 -7.34 -1.48
CA HIS A 147 -2.57 -5.97 -1.89
C HIS A 147 -2.44 -4.96 -0.75
N GLY A 148 -2.34 -3.69 -1.09
CA GLY A 148 -2.22 -2.61 -0.13
C GLY A 148 -2.08 -1.26 -0.82
N GLU A 149 -2.00 -0.19 -0.05
CA GLU A 149 -1.69 1.13 -0.61
C GLU A 149 -0.40 1.09 -1.41
N THR A 150 -0.48 1.44 -2.70
CA THR A 150 0.70 1.55 -3.56
C THR A 150 1.57 2.70 -3.09
N LYS A 151 2.82 2.39 -2.73
CA LYS A 151 3.81 3.36 -2.26
C LYS A 151 5.20 2.89 -2.62
N THR A 152 6.05 3.81 -3.08
CA THR A 152 7.45 3.49 -3.39
C THR A 152 8.30 3.34 -2.14
N VAL A 153 8.21 4.29 -1.19
CA VAL A 153 9.04 4.31 0.03
C VAL A 153 8.41 3.50 1.16
N HIS A 154 7.12 3.75 1.42
CA HIS A 154 6.38 3.12 2.51
C HIS A 154 5.48 1.97 2.00
N ALA A 155 6.01 1.15 1.08
CA ALA A 155 5.27 0.03 0.51
C ALA A 155 4.61 -0.79 1.64
N ALA A 156 3.33 -1.12 1.49
CA ALA A 156 2.51 -1.73 2.55
C ALA A 156 3.17 -2.97 3.19
N HIS A 157 3.91 -3.74 2.39
CA HIS A 157 4.61 -4.95 2.81
C HIS A 157 6.04 -4.69 3.27
N GLY A 158 6.65 -3.61 2.79
CA GLY A 158 8.10 -3.41 2.88
C GLY A 158 8.57 -3.00 4.26
N CYS A 159 7.86 -2.08 4.93
CA CYS A 159 8.36 -1.45 6.16
C CYS A 159 8.49 -2.43 7.32
N CYS A 160 7.44 -3.20 7.63
CA CYS A 160 7.46 -4.16 8.73
C CYS A 160 8.48 -5.28 8.48
N ARG A 161 8.54 -5.81 7.25
CA ARG A 161 9.51 -6.83 6.83
C ARG A 161 10.95 -6.33 6.91
N ARG A 162 11.20 -5.10 6.48
CA ARG A 162 12.54 -4.49 6.55
C ARG A 162 12.98 -4.32 8.00
N LEU A 163 12.10 -3.81 8.86
CA LEU A 163 12.38 -3.66 10.28
C LEU A 163 12.73 -5.02 10.92
N LEU A 164 11.86 -6.03 10.78
CA LEU A 164 12.08 -7.35 11.38
C LEU A 164 13.34 -8.04 10.83
N ARG A 165 13.67 -7.85 9.54
CA ARG A 165 14.94 -8.33 8.96
C ARG A 165 16.15 -7.68 9.63
N LEU A 166 16.11 -6.37 9.88
CA LEU A 166 17.17 -5.66 10.60
C LEU A 166 17.27 -6.09 12.07
N MET A 167 16.16 -6.56 12.65
CA MET A 167 16.10 -7.04 14.04
C MET A 167 16.49 -8.53 14.19
N GLY A 168 17.09 -9.17 13.18
CA GLY A 168 17.58 -10.54 13.27
C GLY A 168 16.72 -11.60 12.56
N GLY A 169 15.64 -11.20 11.87
CA GLY A 169 14.81 -12.10 11.07
C GLY A 169 13.41 -12.31 11.64
N TYR A 170 12.60 -13.09 10.92
CA TYR A 170 11.20 -13.39 11.24
C TYR A 170 10.71 -14.60 10.42
N THR A 171 9.60 -15.21 10.82
CA THR A 171 8.86 -16.16 9.98
C THR A 171 7.89 -15.40 9.09
N TRP A 172 8.01 -15.60 7.78
CA TRP A 172 7.14 -14.96 6.79
C TRP A 172 5.95 -15.85 6.45
N GLN A 173 4.74 -15.29 6.49
CA GLN A 173 3.59 -15.96 5.87
C GLN A 173 3.70 -15.86 4.35
N THR A 174 4.00 -16.99 3.70
CA THR A 174 3.88 -17.11 2.24
C THR A 174 2.41 -17.33 1.88
N ARG A 175 1.75 -16.32 1.28
CA ARG A 175 0.41 -16.49 0.68
C ARG A 175 0.50 -17.01 -0.75
N ASN A 176 -0.59 -17.59 -1.22
CA ASN A 176 -0.80 -17.85 -2.64
C ASN A 176 -0.91 -16.51 -3.40
N PRO A 177 -0.45 -16.44 -4.66
CA PRO A 177 -0.34 -15.17 -5.37
C PRO A 177 -1.69 -14.76 -6.01
N ASP A 178 -2.76 -14.58 -5.22
CA ASP A 178 -4.21 -14.45 -5.59
C ASP A 178 -4.60 -13.66 -6.87
N SER A 179 -3.79 -12.71 -7.34
CA SER A 179 -4.00 -11.98 -8.61
C SER A 179 -2.69 -11.73 -9.36
N TRP A 180 -1.63 -12.39 -8.87
CA TRP A 180 -0.26 -12.30 -9.29
C TRP A 180 0.20 -13.66 -9.82
N GLU A 181 -0.69 -14.65 -10.00
CA GLU A 181 -0.34 -15.99 -10.48
C GLU A 181 0.34 -15.92 -11.85
N GLY A 182 -0.15 -15.08 -12.76
CA GLY A 182 0.49 -14.90 -14.07
C GLY A 182 1.92 -14.36 -13.95
N TRP A 183 2.15 -13.48 -12.96
CA TRP A 183 3.46 -12.92 -12.66
C TRP A 183 4.39 -13.93 -11.95
N TYR A 184 3.84 -14.69 -11.00
CA TYR A 184 4.58 -15.59 -10.12
C TYR A 184 4.81 -16.97 -10.76
N TRP A 185 3.76 -17.56 -11.32
CA TRP A 185 3.79 -18.87 -11.96
C TRP A 185 3.87 -18.76 -13.48
N GLY A 186 3.06 -17.90 -14.11
CA GLY A 186 3.02 -17.79 -15.57
C GLY A 186 4.38 -17.41 -16.15
N ALA A 187 5.02 -16.35 -15.63
CA ALA A 187 6.31 -15.90 -16.13
C ALA A 187 7.40 -16.97 -15.99
N LYS A 188 7.41 -17.70 -14.87
CA LYS A 188 8.34 -18.79 -14.63
C LYS A 188 8.17 -19.95 -15.64
N HIS A 189 6.94 -20.37 -15.90
CA HIS A 189 6.68 -21.52 -16.76
C HIS A 189 6.72 -21.18 -18.26
N VAL A 190 6.42 -19.94 -18.64
CA VAL A 190 6.42 -19.50 -20.04
C VAL A 190 7.78 -18.94 -20.45
N TRP A 191 8.42 -18.13 -19.59
CA TRP A 191 9.64 -17.39 -19.92
C TRP A 191 10.89 -17.88 -19.17
N GLY A 192 10.78 -18.82 -18.24
CA GLY A 192 11.91 -19.37 -17.49
C GLY A 192 12.55 -18.41 -16.47
N CYS A 193 11.94 -17.26 -16.20
CA CYS A 193 12.46 -16.27 -15.25
C CYS A 193 11.35 -15.53 -14.47
N GLU A 194 11.69 -15.06 -13.27
CA GLU A 194 10.89 -14.14 -12.43
C GLU A 194 11.63 -12.79 -12.36
N PRO A 195 11.00 -11.62 -12.17
CA PRO A 195 9.57 -11.28 -12.20
C PRO A 195 9.11 -10.57 -13.48
N VAL A 196 10.01 -10.34 -14.43
CA VAL A 196 9.69 -9.68 -15.70
C VAL A 196 10.25 -10.53 -16.80
N GLY A 197 9.41 -10.88 -17.78
CA GLY A 197 9.82 -11.41 -19.09
C GLY A 197 10.59 -10.36 -19.91
N LYS A 198 11.51 -9.63 -19.29
CA LYS A 198 12.56 -8.93 -19.99
C LYS A 198 13.58 -10.01 -20.30
N GLN A 199 13.65 -10.43 -21.56
CA GLN A 199 14.89 -10.93 -22.10
C GLN A 199 15.95 -9.87 -21.77
N ARG A 200 16.73 -10.09 -20.70
CA ARG A 200 18.00 -9.38 -20.56
C ARG A 200 18.83 -9.95 -21.69
N ASN A 201 19.10 -9.14 -22.70
CA ASN A 201 20.18 -9.45 -23.62
C ASN A 201 21.43 -9.64 -22.75
N ASN A 202 21.93 -10.87 -22.70
CA ASN A 202 23.24 -11.15 -22.17
C ASN A 202 24.25 -10.54 -23.15
N THR A 203 24.60 -9.29 -22.93
CA THR A 203 25.79 -8.63 -23.49
C THR A 203 26.57 -8.04 -22.35
#